data_AF-A0A109LDA8-F1
#
_entry.id   AF-A0A109LDA8-F1
#
_cell.length_a   1.000
_cell.length_b   1.000
_cell.length_c   1.000
_cell.angle_alpha   90.00
_cell.angle_beta   90.00
_cell.angle_gamma   90.00
#
_symmetry.space_group_name_H-M   'P 1'
#
loop_
_entity.id
_entity.type
_entity.pdbx_description
1 polymer ?
#
loop_
_entity_poly.entity_id
_entity_poly.type
_entity_poly.pdbx_seq_one_letter_code
_entity_poly.pdbx_strand_id
1 'polypeptide(L)'
;MRQLIPVLGRIAGVKVPSRQLPLPALYLLAAVQEAYAYLTGKPILLSMATLRLLIREEHRTRFDHRKSEEELGLSFRVLEQTLTDTVAWSRAYGGL
;
A
#
# COMPACT_ATOMS: atom_id res chain seq x y z
N MET A 1 -8.20 -0.10 -0.23
CA MET A 1 -7.11 0.31 -1.16
C MET A 1 -7.56 1.26 -2.28
N ARG A 2 -8.60 0.93 -3.07
CA ARG A 2 -8.99 1.70 -4.27
C ARG A 2 -9.30 3.20 -4.06
N GLN A 3 -9.74 3.60 -2.86
CA GLN A 3 -9.97 5.00 -2.48
C GLN A 3 -8.74 5.68 -1.85
N LEU A 4 -7.83 4.91 -1.25
CA LEU A 4 -6.64 5.40 -0.55
C LEU A 4 -5.53 5.82 -1.53
N ILE A 5 -5.31 5.02 -2.58
CA ILE A 5 -4.26 5.25 -3.57
C ILE A 5 -4.45 6.59 -4.32
N PRO A 6 -5.66 6.98 -4.76
CA PRO A 6 -5.87 8.30 -5.36
C PRO A 6 -5.61 9.47 -4.42
N VAL A 7 -5.96 9.36 -3.13
CA VAL A 7 -5.70 10.39 -2.11
C VAL A 7 -4.20 10.54 -1.88
N LEU A 8 -3.48 9.43 -1.74
CA LEU A 8 -2.02 9.39 -1.68
C LEU A 8 -1.38 10.04 -2.90
N GLY A 9 -1.82 9.70 -4.11
CA GLY A 9 -1.31 10.29 -5.34
C GLY A 9 -1.49 11.80 -5.41
N ARG A 10 -2.65 12.30 -4.95
CA ARG A 10 -2.92 13.74 -4.86
C ARG A 10 -1.97 14.43 -3.89
N ILE A 11 -1.77 13.87 -2.69
CA ILE A 11 -0.90 14.42 -1.65
C ILE A 11 0.58 14.36 -2.07
N ALA A 12 1.00 13.24 -2.67
CA ALA A 12 2.36 13.03 -3.14
C ALA A 12 2.67 13.77 -4.46
N GLY A 13 1.66 14.27 -5.18
CA GLY A 13 1.82 14.90 -6.49
C GLY A 13 2.24 13.93 -7.59
N VAL A 14 2.00 12.63 -7.41
CA VAL A 14 2.45 11.57 -8.33
C VAL A 14 1.26 11.03 -9.12
N LYS A 15 1.47 10.81 -10.43
CA LYS A 15 0.46 10.19 -11.31
C LYS A 15 0.25 8.73 -10.92
N VAL A 16 -0.92 8.45 -10.34
CA VAL A 16 -1.29 7.10 -9.92
C VAL A 16 -1.64 6.24 -11.13
N PRO A 17 -1.09 5.02 -11.24
CA PRO A 17 -1.54 4.08 -12.26
C PRO A 17 -2.98 3.64 -11.98
N SER A 18 -3.90 4.00 -12.87
CA SER A 18 -5.33 3.67 -12.76
C SER A 18 -5.70 2.34 -13.42
N ARG A 19 -4.74 1.70 -14.10
CA ARG A 19 -4.98 0.44 -14.82
C ARG A 19 -4.99 -0.72 -13.84
N GLN A 20 -6.07 -1.49 -13.86
CA GLN A 20 -6.17 -2.74 -13.14
C GLN A 20 -5.43 -3.80 -13.93
N LEU A 21 -4.39 -4.36 -13.33
CA LEU A 21 -3.73 -5.53 -13.87
C LEU A 21 -4.59 -6.77 -13.55
N PRO A 22 -4.87 -7.65 -14.52
CA PRO A 22 -5.62 -8.86 -14.26
C PRO A 22 -4.79 -9.76 -13.32
N LEU A 23 -5.46 -10.40 -12.35
CA LEU A 23 -4.80 -11.24 -11.33
C LEU A 23 -3.81 -12.27 -11.91
N PRO A 24 -4.11 -13.00 -13.01
CA PRO A 24 -3.15 -13.94 -13.59
C PRO A 24 -1.82 -13.30 -14.02
N ALA A 25 -1.86 -12.06 -14.52
CA ALA A 25 -0.66 -11.33 -14.89
C ALA A 25 0.18 -10.96 -13.67
N LEU A 26 -0.46 -10.61 -12.54
CA LEU A 26 0.23 -10.37 -11.27
C LEU A 26 0.90 -11.63 -10.73
N TYR A 27 0.23 -12.78 -10.82
CA TYR A 27 0.81 -14.07 -10.43
C TYR A 27 2.04 -14.42 -11.27
N LEU A 28 1.97 -14.21 -12.60
CA LEU A 28 3.13 -14.41 -13.48
C LEU A 28 4.28 -13.48 -13.13
N LEU A 29 4.02 -12.19 -12.93
CA LEU A 29 5.04 -11.22 -12.55
C LEU A 29 5.70 -11.57 -11.20
N ALA A 30 4.91 -11.96 -10.20
CA ALA A 30 5.43 -12.38 -8.90
C ALA A 30 6.30 -13.64 -9.03
N ALA A 31 5.90 -14.63 -9.82
CA ALA A 31 6.68 -15.84 -10.04
C ALA A 31 8.02 -15.56 -10.75
N VAL A 32 8.02 -14.70 -11.77
CA VAL A 32 9.23 -14.29 -12.49
C VAL A 32 10.17 -13.51 -11.57
N GLN A 33 9.66 -12.58 -10.77
CA GLN A 33 10.48 -11.82 -9.83
C GLN A 33 11.05 -12.70 -8.74
N GLU A 34 10.28 -13.64 -8.19
CA GLU A 34 10.77 -14.56 -7.16
C GLU A 34 11.86 -15.50 -7.69
N ALA A 35 11.70 -16.02 -8.91
CA ALA A 35 12.76 -16.77 -9.59
C ALA A 35 14.00 -15.91 -9.84
N TYR A 36 13.82 -14.65 -10.26
CA TYR A 36 14.92 -13.72 -10.45
C TYR A 36 15.64 -13.39 -9.14
N ALA A 37 14.91 -13.17 -8.05
CA ALA A 37 15.46 -12.92 -6.73
C ALA A 37 16.26 -14.11 -6.22
N TYR A 38 15.74 -15.32 -6.42
CA TYR A 38 16.44 -16.54 -6.05
C TYR A 38 17.77 -16.69 -6.80
N LEU A 39 17.79 -16.35 -8.09
CA LEU A 39 18.99 -16.45 -8.93
C LEU A 39 20.00 -15.31 -8.73
N THR A 40 19.54 -14.09 -8.44
CA THR A 40 20.40 -12.89 -8.38
C THR A 40 20.66 -12.38 -6.97
N GLY A 41 19.93 -12.86 -5.97
CA GLY A 41 19.98 -12.35 -4.60
C GLY A 41 19.52 -10.90 -4.43
N LYS A 42 18.95 -10.30 -5.48
CA LYS A 42 18.55 -8.88 -5.47
C LYS A 42 17.16 -8.70 -4.82
N PRO A 43 16.94 -7.58 -4.13
CA PRO A 43 15.63 -7.26 -3.59
C PRO A 43 14.61 -7.09 -4.72
N ILE A 44 13.43 -7.69 -4.55
CA ILE A 44 12.32 -7.60 -5.48
C ILE A 44 11.15 -6.84 -4.86
N LEU A 45 10.39 -6.17 -5.72
CA LEU A 45 9.26 -5.34 -5.31
C LEU A 45 8.00 -6.19 -5.04
N LEU A 46 7.83 -7.31 -5.75
CA LEU A 46 6.62 -8.14 -5.69
C LEU A 46 6.97 -9.63 -5.59
N SER A 47 6.75 -10.23 -4.43
CA SER A 47 6.84 -11.68 -4.22
C SER A 47 5.48 -12.36 -4.25
N MET A 48 5.45 -13.68 -4.43
CA MET A 48 4.20 -14.46 -4.39
C MET A 48 3.53 -14.39 -3.00
N ALA A 49 4.32 -14.27 -1.93
CA ALA A 49 3.82 -14.09 -0.57
C ALA A 49 3.11 -12.74 -0.41
N THR A 50 3.75 -11.66 -0.90
CA THR A 50 3.19 -10.30 -0.87
C THR A 50 1.89 -10.24 -1.68
N LEU A 51 1.86 -10.84 -2.87
CA LEU A 51 0.65 -10.86 -3.71
C LEU A 51 -0.51 -11.61 -3.04
N ARG A 52 -0.26 -12.80 -2.47
CA ARG A 52 -1.28 -13.57 -1.75
C ARG A 52 -1.81 -12.82 -0.52
N LEU A 53 -0.94 -12.12 0.20
CA LEU A 53 -1.34 -11.27 1.31
C LEU A 53 -2.23 -10.12 0.85
N LEU A 54 -1.84 -9.41 -0.21
CA LEU A 54 -2.63 -8.31 -0.78
C LEU A 54 -4.02 -8.77 -1.22
N ILE A 55 -4.14 -9.91 -1.91
CA ILE A 55 -5.43 -10.47 -2.35
C ILE A 55 -6.29 -10.85 -1.14
N ARG A 56 -5.70 -11.47 -0.12
CA ARG A 56 -6.41 -11.88 1.09
C ARG A 56 -6.90 -10.70 1.93
N GLU A 57 -6.07 -9.65 2.02
CA GLU A 57 -6.35 -8.47 2.84
C GLU A 57 -7.26 -7.46 2.14
N GLU A 58 -7.37 -7.49 0.80
CA GLU A 58 -8.14 -6.51 0.01
C GLU A 58 -9.56 -6.23 0.55
N HIS A 59 -10.22 -7.27 1.08
CA HIS A 59 -11.58 -7.18 1.62
C HIS A 59 -11.67 -7.10 3.15
N ARG A 60 -10.56 -7.28 3.87
CA ARG A 60 -10.55 -7.32 5.35
C ARG A 60 -10.08 -6.03 6.01
N THR A 61 -9.42 -5.13 5.27
CA THR A 61 -8.86 -3.89 5.83
C THR A 61 -9.88 -2.74 6.02
N ARG A 62 -11.14 -3.05 6.34
CA ARG A 62 -12.16 -2.04 6.69
C ARG A 62 -12.30 -1.99 8.21
N PHE A 63 -11.33 -1.38 8.87
CA PHE A 63 -11.39 -1.19 10.32
C PHE A 63 -12.41 -0.09 10.65
N ASP A 64 -13.36 -0.41 11.52
CA ASP A 64 -14.28 0.57 12.10
C ASP A 64 -13.65 1.11 13.39
N HIS A 65 -13.38 2.41 13.43
CA HIS A 65 -12.72 3.08 14.55
C HIS A 65 -13.70 3.49 15.66
N ARG A 66 -15.02 3.37 15.43
CA ARG A 66 -16.05 3.83 16.37
C ARG A 66 -15.92 3.24 17.76
N LYS A 67 -15.66 1.93 17.87
CA LYS A 67 -15.53 1.25 19.17
C LYS A 67 -14.37 1.82 19.99
N SER A 68 -13.26 2.17 19.35
CA SER A 68 -12.10 2.76 20.02
C SER A 68 -12.34 4.20 20.46
N GLU A 69 -13.12 4.98 19.71
CA GLU A 69 -13.49 6.34 20.11
C GLU A 69 -14.46 6.32 21.31
N GLU A 70 -15.44 5.40 21.27
CA GLU A 70 -16.48 5.26 22.31
C GLU A 70 -15.92 4.68 23.62
N GLU A 71 -15.05 3.67 23.57
CA GLU A 71 -14.57 2.99 24.78
C GLU A 71 -13.29 3.60 25.38
N LEU A 72 -12.45 4.24 24.57
CA LEU A 72 -11.14 4.76 25.02
C LEU A 72 -11.05 6.29 25.00
N GLY A 73 -12.09 7.00 24.54
CA GLY A 73 -12.11 8.47 24.46
C GLY A 73 -11.05 9.06 23.53
N LEU A 74 -10.50 8.23 22.63
CA LEU A 74 -9.46 8.63 21.68
C LEU A 74 -10.13 9.28 20.47
N SER A 75 -9.58 10.38 19.98
CA SER A 75 -9.96 10.94 18.67
C SER A 75 -8.87 10.64 17.66
N PHE A 76 -9.25 10.09 16.51
CA PHE A 76 -8.31 9.85 15.42
C PHE A 76 -8.20 11.10 14.55
N ARG A 77 -6.97 11.54 14.29
CA ARG A 77 -6.72 12.63 13.33
C ARG A 77 -7.15 12.21 11.93
N VAL A 78 -7.53 13.19 11.11
CA VAL A 78 -7.96 12.94 9.73
C VAL A 78 -6.82 12.29 8.93
N LEU A 79 -7.16 11.24 8.19
CA LEU A 79 -6.23 10.42 7.40
C LEU A 79 -5.32 11.28 6.50
N GLU A 80 -5.89 12.29 5.85
CA GLU A 80 -5.18 13.18 4.92
C GLU A 80 -4.00 13.90 5.58
N GLN A 81 -4.14 14.27 6.85
CA GLN A 81 -3.09 14.96 7.58
C GLN A 81 -1.93 14.00 7.92
N THR A 82 -2.25 12.78 8.35
CA THR A 82 -1.25 11.72 8.55
C THR A 82 -0.49 11.39 7.27
N LEU A 83 -1.20 11.29 6.14
CA LEU A 83 -0.60 11.02 4.84
C LEU A 83 0.33 12.15 4.40
N THR A 84 -0.06 13.40 4.61
CA THR A 84 0.73 14.58 4.27
C THR A 84 2.03 14.61 5.08
N ASP A 85 1.96 14.41 6.39
CA ASP A 85 3.13 14.37 7.26
C ASP A 85 4.09 13.23 6.87
N THR A 86 3.54 12.06 6.56
CA THR A 86 4.34 10.89 6.15
C THR A 86 5.05 11.14 4.83
N VAL A 87 4.38 11.75 3.84
CA VAL A 87 4.98 12.11 2.55
C VAL A 87 6.07 13.17 2.75
N ALA A 88 5.82 14.18 3.60
CA ALA A 88 6.80 15.21 3.91
C ALA A 88 8.06 14.63 4.56
N TRP A 89 7.89 13.73 5.53
CA TRP A 89 8.99 12.99 6.15
C TRP A 89 9.75 12.13 5.13
N SER A 90 9.02 11.41 4.27
CA SER A 90 9.64 10.58 3.22
C SER A 90 10.45 11.39 2.22
N ARG A 91 10.05 12.62 1.89
CA ARG A 91 10.83 13.53 1.04
C ARG A 91 12.08 14.05 1.75
N ALA A 92 11.95 14.38 3.04
CA ALA A 92 13.05 14.92 3.82
C ALA A 92 14.14 13.89 4.15
N TYR A 93 13.78 12.63 4.36
CA TYR A 93 14.71 11.61 4.88
C TYR A 93 14.78 10.32 4.04
N GLY A 94 13.81 10.05 3.18
CA GLY A 94 13.65 8.78 2.46
C GLY A 94 14.07 8.80 0.98
N GLY A 95 14.48 9.94 0.43
CA GLY A 95 14.98 10.05 -0.94
C GLY A 95 13.90 10.02 -2.04
N LEU A 96 12.66 10.38 -1.70
CA LEU A 96 11.55 10.57 -2.65
C LEU A 96 11.44 12.03 -3.13
#